data_AF-A0A2V8XF63-F1
#
_entry.id   AF-A0A2V8XF63-F1
#
_cell.length_a   1.000
_cell.length_b   1.000
_cell.length_c   1.000
_cell.angle_alpha   90.00
_cell.angle_beta   90.00
_cell.angle_gamma   90.00
#
_symmetry.space_group_name_H-M   'P 1'
#
loop_
_entity.id
_entity.type
_entity.pdbx_description
1 polymer ?
#
loop_
_entity_poly.entity_id
_entity_poly.type
_entity_poly.pdbx_seq_one_letter_code
_entity_poly.pdbx_strand_id
1 'polypeptide(L)'
;MTRQQIRSTRFAIALVAALLLFASIAQAGPPLICHTIEIGQAKSLPWISHSWNLSGGENYDTKNLVKDTLEILKPDTPVLVRMETLRRATLYARKDPVAAKELLARLHARATSAESASKPDALAWFDAGYLAETYKQWIGQNLPHMTDGMRMDANPASGVDGYALVKKAIALRGNDPQMEFAAALITLSGPQEAHRQHAQKAIAGAKTDAALAQNLAARFIGPQSETMSELLAKNSTAN
;
A
#
# COMPACT_ATOMS: atom_id res chain seq x y z
N MET A 1 10.81 -69.05 0.06
CA MET A 1 11.40 -67.72 -0.22
C MET A 1 10.33 -66.86 -0.90
N THR A 2 9.70 -65.97 -0.13
CA THR A 2 8.46 -65.28 -0.52
C THR A 2 8.64 -63.77 -0.51
N ARG A 3 8.33 -63.19 -1.67
CA ARG A 3 7.56 -61.95 -1.91
C ARG A 3 7.96 -60.61 -1.26
N GLN A 4 8.01 -59.63 -2.17
CA GLN A 4 7.54 -58.23 -2.05
C GLN A 4 8.54 -57.15 -1.59
N GLN A 5 9.48 -56.81 -2.48
CA GLN A 5 9.96 -55.44 -2.65
C GLN A 5 8.92 -54.60 -3.44
N ILE A 6 7.76 -54.31 -2.86
CA ILE A 6 6.82 -53.30 -3.41
C ILE A 6 6.20 -52.51 -2.26
N ARG A 7 7.02 -51.79 -1.49
CA ARG A 7 6.52 -50.84 -0.48
C ARG A 7 7.26 -49.50 -0.45
N SER A 8 8.33 -49.29 -1.22
CA SER A 8 9.18 -48.10 -1.08
C SER A 8 8.65 -46.85 -1.78
N THR A 9 7.97 -46.97 -2.93
CA THR A 9 7.57 -45.80 -3.74
C THR A 9 6.32 -45.08 -3.25
N ARG A 10 5.40 -45.75 -2.55
CA ARG A 10 4.17 -45.12 -2.05
C ARG A 10 4.40 -44.21 -0.84
N PHE A 11 5.43 -44.48 -0.04
CA PHE A 11 5.80 -43.63 1.09
C PHE A 11 6.51 -42.35 0.64
N ALA A 12 7.31 -42.40 -0.44
CA ALA A 12 7.98 -41.22 -0.98
C ALA A 12 6.99 -40.19 -1.54
N ILE A 13 5.91 -40.63 -2.22
CA ILE A 13 4.90 -39.73 -2.79
C ILE A 13 4.05 -39.07 -1.69
N ALA A 14 3.69 -39.83 -0.63
CA ALA A 14 2.94 -39.28 0.49
C ALA A 14 3.73 -38.21 1.28
N LEU A 15 5.05 -38.37 1.39
CA LEU A 15 5.92 -37.39 2.07
C LEU A 15 6.04 -36.06 1.29
N VAL A 16 6.12 -36.13 -0.04
CA VAL A 16 6.14 -34.93 -0.91
C VAL A 16 4.81 -34.19 -0.89
N ALA A 17 3.68 -34.92 -0.89
CA ALA A 17 2.35 -34.31 -0.78
C ALA A 17 2.12 -33.63 0.59
N ALA A 18 2.66 -34.20 1.68
CA ALA A 18 2.58 -33.60 3.01
C ALA A 18 3.45 -32.33 3.15
N LEU A 19 4.61 -32.26 2.48
CA LEU A 19 5.47 -31.08 2.47
C LEU A 19 4.87 -29.90 1.69
N LEU A 20 4.06 -30.15 0.66
CA LEU A 20 3.37 -29.11 -0.11
C LEU A 20 2.19 -28.48 0.65
N LEU A 21 1.66 -29.14 1.68
CA LEU A 21 0.55 -28.62 2.50
C LEU A 21 0.99 -27.59 3.55
N PHE A 22 2.30 -27.43 3.79
CA PHE A 22 2.85 -26.47 4.76
C PHE A 22 3.64 -25.33 4.11
N ALA A 23 3.57 -25.17 2.79
CA ALA A 23 3.99 -23.93 2.15
C ALA A 23 3.01 -22.82 2.55
N SER A 24 3.19 -22.29 3.76
CA SER A 24 2.60 -21.04 4.17
C SER A 24 3.09 -20.01 3.17
N ILE A 25 2.19 -19.57 2.29
CA ILE A 25 2.43 -18.43 1.41
C ILE A 25 2.76 -17.29 2.35
N ALA A 26 4.04 -16.92 2.41
CA ALA A 26 4.47 -15.77 3.18
C ALA A 26 3.69 -14.57 2.64
N GLN A 27 2.77 -14.05 3.45
CA GLN A 27 2.09 -12.79 3.21
C GLN A 27 3.20 -11.76 3.02
N ALA A 28 3.52 -11.46 1.75
CA ALA A 28 4.35 -10.33 1.40
C ALA A 28 3.71 -9.11 2.09
N GLY A 29 4.50 -8.31 2.82
CA GLY A 29 4.06 -7.46 3.93
C GLY A 29 2.96 -6.43 3.63
N PRO A 30 2.68 -5.46 4.51
CA PRO A 30 1.54 -4.57 4.33
C PRO A 30 1.56 -3.87 2.95
N PRO A 31 0.54 -4.06 2.08
CA PRO A 31 0.63 -3.74 0.65
C PRO A 31 0.87 -2.26 0.36
N LEU A 32 0.34 -1.36 1.20
CA LEU A 32 0.54 0.08 1.06
C LEU A 32 1.96 0.52 1.39
N ILE A 33 2.76 -0.35 2.00
CA ILE A 33 4.13 -0.06 2.44
C ILE A 33 5.16 -0.83 1.62
N CYS A 34 4.94 -2.12 1.44
CA CYS A 34 5.89 -3.04 0.81
C CYS A 34 5.89 -2.94 -0.73
N HIS A 35 4.84 -2.38 -1.34
CA HIS A 35 4.83 -2.12 -2.78
C HIS A 35 5.34 -0.71 -3.07
N THR A 36 6.39 -0.62 -3.89
CA THR A 36 6.80 0.68 -4.46
C THR A 36 5.85 1.02 -5.60
N ILE A 37 5.33 2.25 -5.60
CA ILE A 37 4.51 2.75 -6.70
C ILE A 37 5.44 3.36 -7.75
N GLU A 38 5.32 2.90 -8.99
CA GLU A 38 6.07 3.40 -10.13
C GLU A 38 5.55 4.78 -10.54
N ILE A 39 6.48 5.74 -10.63
CA ILE A 39 6.20 7.16 -10.84
C ILE A 39 7.00 7.76 -12.01
N GLY A 40 7.67 6.92 -12.78
CA GLY A 40 8.55 7.30 -13.89
C GLY A 40 9.70 8.19 -13.41
N GLN A 41 9.85 9.35 -14.05
CA GLN A 41 10.89 10.32 -13.72
C GLN A 41 10.40 11.41 -12.74
N ALA A 42 9.19 11.27 -12.18
CA ALA A 42 8.68 12.23 -11.21
C ALA A 42 9.51 12.18 -9.92
N LYS A 43 9.63 13.34 -9.26
CA LYS A 43 10.34 13.45 -7.98
C LYS A 43 9.39 13.17 -6.82
N SER A 44 9.89 12.46 -5.82
CA SER A 44 9.24 12.22 -4.54
C SER A 44 10.24 12.44 -3.40
N LEU A 45 9.84 12.17 -2.16
CA LEU A 45 10.76 12.18 -1.01
C LEU A 45 11.97 11.28 -1.30
N PRO A 46 13.18 11.67 -0.86
CA PRO A 46 14.38 10.87 -1.10
C PRO A 46 14.17 9.47 -0.53
N TRP A 47 14.59 8.45 -1.26
CA TRP A 47 14.50 7.05 -0.81
C TRP A 47 15.59 6.24 -1.50
N ILE A 48 16.36 5.47 -0.74
CA ILE A 48 17.55 4.74 -1.24
C ILE A 48 17.40 3.23 -1.02
N SER A 49 16.22 2.73 -0.64
CA SER A 49 16.09 1.27 -0.45
C SER A 49 16.19 0.51 -1.78
N HIS A 50 17.00 -0.54 -1.77
CA HIS A 50 17.20 -1.47 -2.88
C HIS A 50 16.60 -2.87 -2.62
N SER A 51 15.87 -3.10 -1.51
CA SER A 51 15.28 -4.43 -1.19
C SER A 51 14.33 -4.43 0.03
N TRP A 52 14.05 -5.61 0.59
CA TRP A 52 13.20 -5.92 1.76
C TRP A 52 13.48 -5.07 3.01
N ASN A 53 14.66 -4.47 3.12
CA ASN A 53 14.96 -3.51 4.17
C ASN A 53 14.35 -2.15 3.79
N LEU A 54 13.20 -1.82 4.39
CA LEU A 54 12.50 -0.56 4.21
C LEU A 54 13.23 0.60 4.94
N SER A 55 14.55 0.62 4.85
CA SER A 55 15.40 1.71 5.30
C SER A 55 15.28 2.87 4.30
N GLY A 56 14.81 4.01 4.79
CA GLY A 56 14.77 5.24 4.01
C GLY A 56 16.15 5.75 3.64
N GLY A 57 16.22 6.91 3.02
CA GLY A 57 17.48 7.62 2.89
C GLY A 57 18.09 7.81 4.28
N GLU A 58 19.28 7.24 4.50
CA GLU A 58 19.90 7.13 5.83
C GLU A 58 20.08 8.50 6.51
N ASN A 59 20.13 9.58 5.72
CA ASN A 59 20.41 10.95 6.16
C ASN A 59 19.23 11.93 5.98
N TYR A 60 18.00 11.44 5.77
CA TYR A 60 16.84 12.34 5.66
C TYR A 60 16.46 12.93 7.04
N ASP A 61 16.42 14.27 7.13
CA ASP A 61 15.98 14.96 8.35
C ASP A 61 14.44 15.00 8.42
N THR A 62 13.86 14.22 9.32
CA THR A 62 12.40 14.11 9.50
C THR A 62 11.74 15.42 9.92
N LYS A 63 12.50 16.41 10.38
CA LYS A 63 11.97 17.77 10.63
C LYS A 63 11.46 18.45 9.35
N ASN A 64 11.99 18.05 8.18
CA ASN A 64 11.53 18.55 6.89
C ASN A 64 10.36 17.72 6.31
N LEU A 65 10.01 16.59 6.92
CA LEU A 65 9.03 15.62 6.39
C LEU A 65 7.73 16.27 5.97
N VAL A 66 7.15 17.07 6.86
CA VAL A 66 5.86 17.73 6.62
C VAL A 66 5.96 18.73 5.48
N LYS A 67 7.00 19.57 5.50
CA LYS A 67 7.21 20.62 4.48
C LYS A 67 7.42 20.00 3.10
N ASP A 68 8.37 19.08 2.99
CA ASP A 68 8.75 18.47 1.72
C ASP A 68 7.59 17.65 1.13
N THR A 69 6.85 16.92 1.98
CA THR A 69 5.66 16.18 1.54
C THR A 69 4.62 17.13 0.94
N LEU A 70 4.29 18.23 1.63
CA LEU A 70 3.30 19.19 1.14
C LEU A 70 3.78 19.95 -0.11
N GLU A 71 5.08 20.21 -0.24
CA GLU A 71 5.67 20.80 -1.43
C GLU A 71 5.59 19.88 -2.65
N ILE A 72 5.63 18.56 -2.44
CA ILE A 72 5.41 17.59 -3.51
C ILE A 72 3.92 17.48 -3.84
N LEU A 73 3.01 17.46 -2.85
CA LEU A 73 1.57 17.24 -3.05
C LEU A 73 0.80 18.47 -3.57
N LYS A 74 1.34 19.15 -4.59
CA LYS A 74 0.73 20.30 -5.30
C LYS A 74 -0.46 19.88 -6.16
N PRO A 75 -1.42 20.77 -6.50
CA PRO A 75 -2.66 20.39 -7.21
C PRO A 75 -2.49 19.59 -8.51
N ASP A 76 -1.41 19.83 -9.25
CA ASP A 76 -1.05 19.18 -10.52
C ASP A 76 -0.33 17.83 -10.35
N THR A 77 -0.04 17.42 -9.12
CA THR A 77 0.66 16.16 -8.84
C THR A 77 -0.21 14.95 -9.20
N PRO A 78 0.27 14.02 -10.05
CA PRO A 78 -0.46 12.81 -10.41
C PRO A 78 -0.75 11.90 -9.21
N VAL A 79 -1.84 11.13 -9.24
CA VAL A 79 -2.29 10.29 -8.12
C VAL A 79 -1.23 9.26 -7.73
N LEU A 80 -0.61 8.56 -8.69
CA LEU A 80 0.47 7.60 -8.41
C LEU A 80 1.68 8.27 -7.71
N VAL A 81 2.03 9.50 -8.07
CA VAL A 81 3.11 10.26 -7.40
C VAL A 81 2.73 10.60 -5.96
N ARG A 82 1.46 10.96 -5.72
CA ARG A 82 0.95 11.19 -4.35
C ARG A 82 1.05 9.91 -3.52
N MET A 83 0.63 8.78 -4.07
CA MET A 83 0.69 7.47 -3.40
C MET A 83 2.11 7.12 -2.98
N GLU A 84 3.08 7.21 -3.90
CA GLU A 84 4.49 6.92 -3.58
C GLU A 84 5.06 7.89 -2.54
N THR A 85 4.70 9.18 -2.65
CA THR A 85 5.15 10.21 -1.71
C THR A 85 4.62 9.95 -0.31
N LEU A 86 3.33 9.63 -0.18
CA LEU A 86 2.70 9.31 1.11
C LEU A 86 3.23 8.01 1.69
N ARG A 87 3.50 6.99 0.86
CA ARG A 87 4.18 5.76 1.30
C ARG A 87 5.54 6.04 1.90
N ARG A 88 6.40 6.78 1.20
CA ARG A 88 7.73 7.19 1.70
C ARG A 88 7.61 8.06 2.96
N ALA A 89 6.64 8.96 2.99
CA ALA A 89 6.39 9.80 4.15
C ALA A 89 6.05 8.97 5.39
N THR A 90 5.22 7.93 5.24
CA THR A 90 4.88 6.98 6.30
C THR A 90 6.07 6.22 6.84
N LEU A 91 6.98 5.82 5.96
CA LEU A 91 8.21 5.15 6.36
C LEU A 91 9.09 6.05 7.25
N TYR A 92 9.23 7.33 6.90
CA TYR A 92 9.93 8.31 7.73
C TYR A 92 9.17 8.66 9.02
N ALA A 93 7.86 8.85 8.93
CA ALA A 93 6.98 9.23 10.04
C ALA A 93 7.01 8.23 11.20
N ARG A 94 7.30 6.95 10.94
CA ARG A 94 7.47 5.94 12.01
C ARG A 94 8.54 6.34 13.03
N LYS A 95 9.61 7.01 12.58
CA LYS A 95 10.73 7.45 13.44
C LYS A 95 10.47 8.80 14.12
N ASP A 96 9.42 9.50 13.72
CA ASP A 96 9.11 10.86 14.18
C ASP A 96 7.59 11.01 14.40
N PRO A 97 7.08 10.61 15.59
CA PRO A 97 5.67 10.68 15.90
C PRO A 97 5.09 12.10 15.86
N VAL A 98 5.93 13.12 16.08
CA VAL A 98 5.52 14.52 16.02
C VAL A 98 5.24 14.89 14.56
N ALA A 99 6.18 14.60 13.65
CA ALA A 99 5.99 14.81 12.23
C ALA A 99 4.82 13.96 11.68
N ALA A 100 4.62 12.73 12.17
CA ALA A 100 3.49 11.88 11.79
C ALA A 100 2.14 12.54 12.11
N LYS A 101 1.99 13.03 13.34
CA LYS A 101 0.77 13.71 13.79
C LYS A 101 0.55 15.02 13.03
N GLU A 102 1.60 15.80 12.83
CA GLU A 102 1.53 17.07 12.13
C GLU A 102 1.14 16.88 10.65
N LEU A 103 1.75 15.92 9.95
CA LEU A 103 1.45 15.66 8.54
C LEU A 103 -0.02 15.27 8.35
N LEU A 104 -0.53 14.32 9.16
CA LEU A 104 -1.92 13.91 9.12
C LEU A 104 -2.87 15.09 9.39
N ALA A 105 -2.57 15.90 10.42
CA ALA A 105 -3.37 17.06 10.76
C ALA A 105 -3.42 18.10 9.63
N ARG A 106 -2.28 18.39 8.98
CA ARG A 106 -2.22 19.37 7.87
C ARG A 106 -2.96 18.88 6.63
N LEU A 107 -2.85 17.60 6.27
CA LEU A 107 -3.59 17.05 5.14
C LEU A 107 -5.11 17.07 5.39
N HIS A 108 -5.54 16.68 6.60
CA HIS A 108 -6.95 16.72 6.97
C HIS A 108 -7.48 18.17 6.98
N ALA A 109 -6.73 19.12 7.56
CA ALA A 109 -7.09 20.53 7.57
C ALA A 109 -7.21 21.12 6.16
N ARG A 110 -6.34 20.73 5.22
CA ARG A 110 -6.43 21.14 3.82
C ARG A 110 -7.74 20.66 3.19
N ALA A 111 -8.13 19.41 3.43
CA ALA A 111 -9.35 18.83 2.88
C ALA A 111 -10.62 19.49 3.46
N THR A 112 -10.69 19.69 4.77
CA THR A 112 -11.84 20.33 5.43
C THR A 112 -11.95 21.82 5.13
N SER A 113 -10.83 22.52 4.96
CA SER A 113 -10.82 23.95 4.59
C SER A 113 -11.37 24.16 3.18
N ALA A 114 -10.99 23.30 2.23
CA ALA A 114 -11.50 23.34 0.86
C ALA A 114 -13.02 23.06 0.80
N GLU A 115 -13.50 22.08 1.57
CA GLU A 115 -14.92 21.79 1.71
C GLU A 115 -15.70 22.96 2.32
N SER A 116 -15.18 23.55 3.40
CA SER A 116 -15.80 24.70 4.08
C SER A 116 -15.87 25.94 3.18
N ALA A 117 -14.94 26.07 2.23
CA ALA A 117 -14.94 27.11 1.21
C ALA A 117 -15.85 26.80 -0.01
N SER A 118 -16.69 25.74 0.07
CA SER A 118 -17.54 25.25 -1.02
C SER A 118 -16.78 24.90 -2.31
N LYS A 119 -15.51 24.52 -2.18
CA LYS A 119 -14.62 24.09 -3.26
C LYS A 119 -13.98 22.75 -2.88
N PRO A 120 -14.77 21.68 -2.71
CA PRO A 120 -14.23 20.41 -2.25
C PRO A 120 -13.12 19.90 -3.17
N ASP A 121 -11.95 19.66 -2.59
CA ASP A 121 -10.77 19.19 -3.31
C ASP A 121 -10.64 17.67 -3.18
N ALA A 122 -10.89 16.97 -4.29
CA ALA A 122 -10.75 15.52 -4.37
C ALA A 122 -9.36 15.02 -3.96
N LEU A 123 -8.29 15.72 -4.36
CA LEU A 123 -6.92 15.31 -4.07
C LEU A 123 -6.56 15.57 -2.61
N ALA A 124 -7.12 16.61 -1.99
CA ALA A 124 -6.94 16.83 -0.57
C ALA A 124 -7.57 15.71 0.28
N TRP A 125 -8.79 15.26 -0.07
CA TRP A 125 -9.42 14.11 0.56
C TRP A 125 -8.67 12.80 0.31
N PHE A 126 -8.17 12.61 -0.91
CA PHE A 126 -7.37 11.45 -1.28
C PHE A 126 -6.10 11.37 -0.41
N ASP A 127 -5.33 12.45 -0.34
CA ASP A 127 -4.06 12.46 0.38
C ASP A 127 -4.26 12.18 1.88
N ALA A 128 -5.28 12.78 2.50
CA ALA A 128 -5.61 12.54 3.90
C ALA A 128 -6.03 11.08 4.15
N GLY A 129 -6.88 10.53 3.28
CA GLY A 129 -7.37 9.15 3.40
C GLY A 129 -6.29 8.11 3.16
N TYR A 130 -5.52 8.27 2.09
CA TYR A 130 -4.45 7.35 1.75
C TYR A 130 -3.34 7.34 2.81
N LEU A 131 -2.95 8.51 3.33
CA LEU A 131 -1.99 8.56 4.44
C LEU A 131 -2.51 7.83 5.67
N ALA A 132 -3.77 8.05 6.06
CA ALA A 132 -4.36 7.38 7.22
C ALA A 132 -4.31 5.85 7.10
N GLU A 133 -4.60 5.30 5.93
CA GLU A 133 -4.53 3.85 5.69
C GLU A 133 -3.09 3.33 5.64
N THR A 134 -2.15 4.08 5.06
CA THR A 134 -0.73 3.70 5.12
C THR A 134 -0.20 3.69 6.57
N TYR A 135 -0.61 4.65 7.40
CA TYR A 135 -0.25 4.71 8.82
C TYR A 135 -0.78 3.49 9.58
N LYS A 136 -2.02 3.07 9.33
CA LYS A 136 -2.59 1.86 9.95
C LYS A 136 -1.82 0.59 9.65
N GLN A 137 -1.20 0.51 8.46
CA GLN A 137 -0.39 -0.63 8.06
C GLN A 137 1.04 -0.62 8.62
N TRP A 138 1.52 0.52 9.13
CA TRP A 138 2.91 0.67 9.52
C TRP A 138 3.10 1.15 10.96
N ILE A 139 2.52 2.30 11.32
CA ILE A 139 2.68 2.93 12.61
C ILE A 139 1.81 2.20 13.64
N GLY A 140 2.40 1.88 14.80
CA GLY A 140 1.72 1.11 15.84
C GLY A 140 1.50 -0.37 15.47
N GLN A 141 2.18 -0.89 14.44
CA GLN A 141 2.20 -2.32 14.08
C GLN A 141 3.48 -3.01 14.57
N ASN A 142 3.31 -4.14 15.27
CA ASN A 142 4.42 -4.87 15.88
C ASN A 142 5.10 -5.74 14.81
N LEU A 143 6.09 -5.15 14.12
CA LEU A 143 6.80 -5.75 12.99
C LEU A 143 8.31 -5.79 13.31
N PRO A 144 8.75 -6.56 14.33
CA PRO A 144 10.11 -6.49 14.85
C PRO A 144 11.17 -6.80 13.78
N HIS A 145 10.88 -7.70 12.85
CA HIS A 145 11.78 -8.08 11.75
C HIS A 145 11.88 -7.04 10.62
N MET A 146 10.96 -6.07 10.54
CA MET A 146 10.94 -5.04 9.49
C MET A 146 11.33 -3.65 10.01
N THR A 147 11.51 -3.51 11.32
CA THR A 147 11.55 -2.20 12.00
C THR A 147 12.70 -2.10 12.99
N ASP A 148 13.65 -3.05 12.94
CA ASP A 148 14.82 -3.12 13.81
C ASP A 148 14.47 -3.00 15.32
N GLY A 149 13.33 -3.58 15.72
CA GLY A 149 12.86 -3.52 17.12
C GLY A 149 12.42 -2.12 17.61
N MET A 150 12.13 -1.19 16.68
CA MET A 150 11.71 0.17 17.02
C MET A 150 10.46 0.20 17.91
N ARG A 151 10.44 1.17 18.83
CA ARG A 151 9.35 1.36 19.77
C ARG A 151 8.02 1.60 19.05
N MET A 152 6.97 1.07 19.67
CA MET A 152 5.60 1.11 19.17
C MET A 152 4.90 2.35 19.69
N ASP A 153 4.96 3.46 18.93
CA ASP A 153 4.14 4.62 19.22
C ASP A 153 2.71 4.44 18.70
N ALA A 154 1.76 5.12 19.36
CA ALA A 154 0.36 5.07 18.97
C ALA A 154 0.18 5.62 17.56
N ASN A 155 -0.63 4.93 16.75
CA ASN A 155 -0.95 5.39 15.41
C ASN A 155 -1.82 6.68 15.48
N PRO A 156 -1.35 7.82 14.95
CA PRO A 156 -2.12 9.07 14.97
C PRO A 156 -3.38 9.01 14.08
N ALA A 157 -3.47 8.06 13.15
CA ALA A 157 -4.64 7.82 12.32
C ALA A 157 -5.67 6.87 12.97
N SER A 158 -5.46 6.46 14.23
CA SER A 158 -6.45 5.64 14.95
C SER A 158 -7.79 6.37 15.03
N GLY A 159 -8.88 5.69 14.64
CA GLY A 159 -10.23 6.26 14.58
C GLY A 159 -10.54 7.06 13.31
N VAL A 160 -9.59 7.28 12.40
CA VAL A 160 -9.84 7.91 11.09
C VAL A 160 -10.26 6.83 10.10
N ASP A 161 -11.42 6.97 9.46
CA ASP A 161 -11.82 6.10 8.33
C ASP A 161 -11.22 6.61 7.02
N GLY A 162 -9.95 6.29 6.78
CA GLY A 162 -9.21 6.73 5.60
C GLY A 162 -9.79 6.18 4.30
N TYR A 163 -10.31 4.95 4.31
CA TYR A 163 -11.02 4.38 3.17
C TYR A 163 -12.27 5.19 2.80
N ALA A 164 -13.07 5.64 3.77
CA ALA A 164 -14.20 6.53 3.49
C ALA A 164 -13.75 7.86 2.86
N LEU A 165 -12.62 8.43 3.29
CA LEU A 165 -12.05 9.64 2.69
C LEU A 165 -11.59 9.40 1.23
N VAL A 166 -10.97 8.25 0.94
CA VAL A 166 -10.60 7.87 -0.43
C VAL A 166 -11.83 7.67 -1.30
N LYS A 167 -12.90 7.01 -0.82
CA LYS A 167 -14.17 6.90 -1.55
C LYS A 167 -14.78 8.28 -1.85
N LYS A 168 -14.73 9.20 -0.89
CA LYS A 168 -15.18 10.60 -1.10
C LYS A 168 -14.37 11.27 -2.20
N ALA A 169 -13.06 11.11 -2.21
CA ALA A 169 -12.19 11.63 -3.26
C ALA A 169 -12.54 11.06 -4.65
N ILE A 170 -12.74 9.75 -4.76
CA ILE A 170 -13.14 9.08 -6.02
C ILE A 170 -14.45 9.66 -6.54
N ALA A 171 -15.45 9.85 -5.67
CA ALA A 171 -16.74 10.42 -6.04
C ALA A 171 -16.62 11.86 -6.57
N LEU A 172 -15.76 12.69 -5.95
CA LEU A 172 -15.49 14.06 -6.40
C LEU A 172 -14.70 14.12 -7.71
N ARG A 173 -13.82 13.14 -7.95
CA ARG A 173 -12.93 13.07 -9.13
C ARG A 173 -13.60 12.46 -10.36
N GLY A 174 -14.71 11.74 -10.18
CA GLY A 174 -15.45 11.11 -11.27
C GLY A 174 -14.97 9.72 -11.67
N ASN A 175 -14.70 8.83 -10.70
CA ASN A 175 -14.22 7.45 -10.89
C ASN A 175 -12.79 7.35 -11.50
N ASP A 176 -11.84 8.08 -10.93
CA ASP A 176 -10.43 8.07 -11.32
C ASP A 176 -9.78 6.68 -11.12
N PRO A 177 -9.31 5.99 -12.18
CA PRO A 177 -8.77 4.65 -12.08
C PRO A 177 -7.53 4.49 -11.19
N GLN A 178 -6.71 5.53 -11.03
CA GLN A 178 -5.55 5.48 -10.12
C GLN A 178 -6.01 5.55 -8.65
N MET A 179 -7.08 6.30 -8.36
CA MET A 179 -7.68 6.29 -7.02
C MET A 179 -8.41 4.97 -6.74
N GLU A 180 -9.04 4.37 -7.74
CA GLU A 180 -9.63 3.03 -7.65
C GLU A 180 -8.54 1.97 -7.37
N PHE A 181 -7.36 2.11 -7.98
CA PHE A 181 -6.20 1.28 -7.66
C PHE A 181 -5.77 1.43 -6.19
N ALA A 182 -5.67 2.66 -5.69
CA ALA A 182 -5.38 2.91 -4.28
C ALA A 182 -6.42 2.28 -3.34
N ALA A 183 -7.71 2.41 -3.66
CA ALA A 183 -8.79 1.80 -2.89
C ALA A 183 -8.69 0.26 -2.90
N ALA A 184 -8.36 -0.35 -4.04
CA ALA A 184 -8.17 -1.79 -4.14
C ALA A 184 -7.03 -2.30 -3.24
N LEU A 185 -5.92 -1.54 -3.13
CA LEU A 185 -4.83 -1.84 -2.20
C LEU A 185 -5.25 -1.73 -0.73
N ILE A 186 -6.03 -0.69 -0.39
CA ILE A 186 -6.56 -0.48 0.97
C ILE A 186 -7.45 -1.65 1.39
N THR A 187 -8.31 -2.12 0.48
CA THR A 187 -9.29 -3.17 0.76
C THR A 187 -8.78 -4.59 0.52
N LEU A 188 -7.47 -4.79 0.29
CA LEU A 188 -6.92 -6.11 -0.05
C LEU A 188 -7.24 -7.19 1.00
N SER A 189 -7.28 -6.82 2.27
CA SER A 189 -7.67 -7.68 3.40
C SER A 189 -9.04 -7.28 3.99
N GLY A 190 -9.80 -6.44 3.28
CA GLY A 190 -11.08 -5.89 3.71
C GLY A 190 -12.29 -6.59 3.07
N PRO A 191 -13.47 -5.94 3.07
CA PRO A 191 -14.68 -6.50 2.47
C PRO A 191 -14.47 -6.84 0.99
N GLN A 192 -14.71 -8.10 0.64
CA GLN A 192 -14.35 -8.65 -0.66
C GLN A 192 -15.05 -7.95 -1.84
N GLU A 193 -16.35 -7.65 -1.69
CA GLU A 193 -17.11 -7.01 -2.75
C GLU A 193 -16.59 -5.60 -3.07
N ALA A 194 -16.24 -4.83 -2.04
CA ALA A 194 -15.64 -3.52 -2.22
C ALA A 194 -14.28 -3.63 -2.95
N HIS A 195 -13.43 -4.56 -2.51
CA HIS A 195 -12.15 -4.82 -3.16
C HIS A 195 -12.30 -5.18 -4.63
N ARG A 196 -13.20 -6.13 -4.94
CA ARG A 196 -13.46 -6.57 -6.30
C ARG A 196 -13.90 -5.42 -7.20
N GLN A 197 -14.79 -4.55 -6.75
CA GLN A 197 -15.26 -3.41 -7.53
C GLN A 197 -14.11 -2.43 -7.85
N HIS A 198 -13.30 -2.08 -6.85
CA HIS A 198 -12.15 -1.20 -7.01
C HIS A 198 -11.09 -1.80 -7.95
N ALA A 199 -10.76 -3.09 -7.75
CA ALA A 199 -9.81 -3.81 -8.58
C ALA A 199 -10.24 -3.85 -10.06
N GLN A 200 -11.52 -4.14 -10.33
CA GLN A 200 -12.06 -4.17 -11.69
C GLN A 200 -11.96 -2.81 -12.39
N LYS A 201 -12.27 -1.73 -11.69
CA LYS A 201 -12.19 -0.37 -12.25
C LYS A 201 -10.75 0.06 -12.50
N ALA A 202 -9.82 -0.26 -11.59
CA ALA A 202 -8.40 -0.01 -11.78
C ALA A 202 -7.86 -0.75 -13.02
N ILE A 203 -8.15 -2.05 -13.14
CA ILE A 203 -7.73 -2.88 -14.28
C ILE A 203 -8.35 -2.39 -15.59
N ALA A 204 -9.62 -1.96 -15.56
CA ALA A 204 -10.28 -1.40 -16.74
C ALA A 204 -9.62 -0.09 -17.21
N GLY A 205 -9.30 0.82 -16.28
CA GLY A 205 -8.67 2.10 -16.60
C GLY A 205 -7.23 1.99 -17.10
N ALA A 206 -6.51 0.93 -16.71
CA ALA A 206 -5.16 0.66 -17.19
C ALA A 206 -5.07 0.46 -18.72
N LYS A 207 -6.18 0.13 -19.40
CA LYS A 207 -6.23 0.05 -20.87
C LYS A 207 -5.89 1.36 -21.56
N THR A 208 -6.09 2.48 -20.88
CA THR A 208 -5.87 3.84 -21.41
C THR A 208 -4.86 4.65 -20.58
N ASP A 209 -4.31 4.05 -19.53
CA ASP A 209 -3.34 4.69 -18.63
C ASP A 209 -2.10 3.80 -18.50
N ALA A 210 -1.05 4.14 -19.24
CA ALA A 210 0.19 3.36 -19.27
C ALA A 210 0.93 3.33 -17.92
N ALA A 211 0.85 4.42 -17.13
CA ALA A 211 1.48 4.46 -15.81
C ALA A 211 0.76 3.52 -14.84
N LEU A 212 -0.58 3.49 -14.89
CA LEU A 212 -1.37 2.54 -14.11
C LEU A 212 -1.13 1.10 -14.57
N ALA A 213 -1.07 0.84 -15.88
CA ALA A 213 -0.74 -0.47 -16.42
C ALA A 213 0.62 -0.98 -15.94
N GLN A 214 1.63 -0.11 -15.89
CA GLN A 214 2.95 -0.46 -15.38
C GLN A 214 2.91 -0.83 -13.90
N ASN A 215 2.16 -0.09 -13.09
CA ASN A 215 1.96 -0.42 -11.67
C ASN A 215 1.21 -1.74 -11.46
N LEU A 216 0.20 -2.03 -12.28
CA LEU A 216 -0.51 -3.31 -12.23
C LEU A 216 0.37 -4.50 -12.66
N ALA A 217 1.28 -4.28 -13.61
CA ALA A 217 2.25 -5.28 -14.05
C ALA A 217 3.44 -5.44 -13.09
N ALA A 218 3.66 -4.46 -12.20
CA ALA A 218 4.74 -4.52 -11.23
C ALA A 218 4.51 -5.67 -10.25
N ARG A 219 5.61 -6.37 -9.93
CA ARG A 219 5.61 -7.53 -9.03
C ARG A 219 5.65 -7.10 -7.58
N PHE A 220 4.85 -7.75 -6.74
CA PHE A 220 4.88 -7.52 -5.31
C PHE A 220 6.08 -8.23 -4.67
N ILE A 221 6.79 -7.60 -3.73
CA ILE A 221 8.06 -8.12 -3.20
C ILE A 221 7.85 -9.48 -2.50
N GLY A 222 8.50 -10.55 -2.98
CA GLY A 222 8.49 -11.87 -2.33
C GLY A 222 8.98 -13.01 -3.24
N PRO A 223 9.29 -14.21 -2.69
CA PRO A 223 9.91 -15.32 -3.43
C PRO A 223 9.01 -16.00 -4.49
N GLN A 224 7.72 -15.65 -4.55
CA GLN A 224 6.74 -16.09 -5.56
C GLN A 224 5.91 -14.90 -6.05
N SER A 225 6.58 -13.83 -6.49
CA SER A 225 5.94 -12.52 -6.74
C SER A 225 4.95 -12.54 -7.90
N GLU A 226 3.67 -12.67 -7.57
CA GLU A 226 2.56 -12.30 -8.44
C GLU A 226 2.66 -10.81 -8.80
N THR A 227 2.15 -10.48 -9.98
CA THR A 227 1.91 -9.09 -10.38
C THR A 227 0.83 -8.48 -9.49
N MET A 228 0.83 -7.16 -9.36
CA MET A 228 -0.22 -6.47 -8.62
C MET A 228 -1.61 -6.77 -9.18
N SER A 229 -1.75 -6.88 -10.50
CA SER A 229 -2.99 -7.30 -11.13
C SER A 229 -3.45 -8.70 -10.69
N GLU A 230 -2.54 -9.67 -10.59
CA GLU A 230 -2.86 -11.02 -10.12
C GLU A 230 -3.27 -11.00 -8.65
N LEU A 231 -2.56 -10.25 -7.81
CA LEU A 231 -2.86 -10.10 -6.39
C LEU A 231 -4.26 -9.51 -6.15
N LEU A 232 -4.61 -8.45 -6.89
CA LEU A 232 -5.94 -7.83 -6.83
C LEU A 232 -7.03 -8.76 -7.38
N ALA A 233 -6.73 -9.54 -8.43
CA ALA A 233 -7.70 -10.47 -9.01
C ALA A 233 -7.98 -11.68 -8.11
N LYS A 234 -6.97 -12.25 -7.45
CA LYS A 234 -7.14 -13.44 -6.60
C LYS A 234 -8.03 -13.16 -5.39
N ASN A 235 -7.78 -12.05 -4.71
CA ASN A 235 -8.58 -11.65 -3.53
C ASN A 235 -10.01 -11.24 -3.90
N SER A 236 -10.28 -11.03 -5.19
CA SER A 236 -11.62 -10.82 -5.72
C SER A 236 -12.45 -12.12 -5.93
N THR A 237 -11.85 -13.31 -5.77
CA THR A 237 -12.47 -14.61 -6.15
C THR A 237 -12.58 -15.65 -5.01
N ALA A 238 -12.04 -15.38 -3.83
CA ALA A 238 -12.09 -16.32 -2.69
C ALA A 238 -13.49 -16.38 -2.04
N ASN A 239 -14.33 -17.34 -2.44
CA ASN A 239 -15.66 -17.60 -1.86
C ASN A 239 -15.60 -18.20 -0.44
#